data_AF-A0A3M1XWE1-F1
#
_entry.id   AF-A0A3M1XWE1-F1
#
_cell.length_a   1.000
_cell.length_b   1.000
_cell.length_c   1.000
_cell.angle_alpha   90.00
_cell.angle_beta   90.00
_cell.angle_gamma   90.00
#
_symmetry.space_group_name_H-M   'P 1'
#
loop_
_entity.id
_entity.type
_entity.pdbx_description
1 polymer ?
#
loop_
_entity_poly.entity_id
_entity_poly.type
_entity_poly.pdbx_seq_one_letter_code
_entity_poly.pdbx_strand_id
1 'polypeptide(L)'
;MTNPIPQLISDELYTTLARLNLLNQKVIRDFQIKRRYLDLREEGQRAADAIDQILEQYPYLQFDTVRKIIYSVKLPEEIREEIHA
;
A
#
# COMPACT_ATOMS: atom_id res chain seq x y z
N MET A 1 0.28 2.50 18.26
CA MET A 1 0.53 2.48 16.81
C MET A 1 -0.32 1.38 16.22
N THR A 2 -1.14 1.69 15.23
CA THR A 2 -1.98 0.69 14.55
C THR A 2 -1.12 -0.04 13.51
N ASN A 3 -1.23 -1.37 13.44
CA ASN A 3 -0.55 -2.16 12.44
C ASN A 3 -1.09 -1.81 11.04
N PRO A 4 -0.25 -1.32 10.12
CA PRO A 4 -0.66 -0.94 8.77
C PRO A 4 -0.82 -2.14 7.82
N ILE A 5 -0.35 -3.32 8.23
CA ILE A 5 -0.34 -4.55 7.42
C ILE A 5 -0.83 -5.78 8.23
N PRO A 6 -2.00 -5.71 8.89
CA PRO A 6 -2.50 -6.77 9.76
C PRO A 6 -2.80 -8.08 9.01
N GLN A 7 -2.98 -8.01 7.68
CA GLN A 7 -3.17 -9.16 6.82
C GLN A 7 -1.87 -9.95 6.56
N LEU A 8 -0.70 -9.36 6.84
CA LEU A 8 0.61 -9.99 6.62
C LEU A 8 1.23 -10.50 7.92
N ILE A 9 1.14 -9.71 8.99
CA ILE A 9 1.79 -10.00 10.28
C ILE A 9 0.89 -9.56 11.43
N SER A 10 1.01 -10.24 12.58
CA SER A 10 0.28 -9.88 13.80
C SER A 10 0.72 -8.52 14.35
N ASP A 11 -0.16 -7.87 15.12
CA ASP A 11 0.12 -6.58 15.74
C ASP A 11 1.31 -6.63 16.71
N GLU A 12 1.46 -7.75 17.42
CA GLU A 12 2.60 -8.00 18.30
C GLU A 12 3.93 -8.04 17.53
N LEU A 13 3.96 -8.76 16.40
CA LEU A 13 5.15 -8.85 15.56
C LEU A 13 5.48 -7.50 14.91
N TYR A 14 4.48 -6.80 14.36
CA TYR A 14 4.66 -5.46 13.80
C TYR A 14 5.25 -4.50 14.85
N THR A 15 4.67 -4.49 16.06
CA THR A 15 5.13 -3.64 17.16
C THR A 15 6.57 -3.96 17.55
N THR A 16 6.93 -5.24 17.59
CA THR A 16 8.30 -5.68 17.90
C THR A 16 9.29 -5.21 16.83
N LEU A 17 8.99 -5.45 15.55
CA LEU A 17 9.86 -5.03 14.44
C LEU A 17 9.98 -3.50 14.35
N ALA A 18 8.89 -2.76 14.61
CA ALA A 18 8.89 -1.31 14.65
C ALA A 18 9.78 -0.77 15.78
N ARG A 19 9.67 -1.34 17.00
CA ARG A 19 10.51 -0.95 18.15
C ARG A 19 12.00 -1.21 17.93
N LEU A 20 12.33 -2.26 17.17
CA LEU A 20 13.71 -2.60 16.81
C LEU A 20 14.21 -1.84 15.57
N ASN A 21 13.41 -0.95 15.00
CA ASN A 21 13.72 -0.20 13.78
C ASN A 21 14.07 -1.11 12.58
N LEU A 22 13.41 -2.26 12.48
CA LEU A 22 13.61 -3.24 11.40
C LEU A 22 12.65 -3.05 10.22
N LEU A 23 11.77 -2.05 10.29
CA LEU A 23 10.75 -1.78 9.29
C LEU A 23 11.07 -0.53 8.48
N ASN A 24 10.97 -0.64 7.16
CA ASN A 24 11.05 0.53 6.28
C ASN A 24 9.67 1.18 6.13
N GLN A 25 9.48 2.32 6.81
CA GLN A 25 8.21 3.06 6.81
C GLN A 25 7.78 3.51 5.41
N LYS A 26 8.73 3.86 4.54
CA LYS A 26 8.44 4.24 3.15
C LYS A 26 7.83 3.06 2.40
N VAL A 27 8.42 1.87 2.52
CA VAL A 27 7.95 0.66 1.82
C VAL A 27 6.55 0.26 2.33
N ILE A 28 6.32 0.35 3.63
CA ILE A 28 5.00 0.09 4.23
C ILE A 28 3.95 1.07 3.70
N ARG A 29 4.25 2.37 3.66
CA ARG A 29 3.36 3.37 3.08
C ARG A 29 3.04 3.06 1.62
N ASP A 30 4.06 2.76 0.82
CA ASP A 30 3.89 2.48 -0.61
C ASP A 30 2.98 1.24 -0.82
N PHE A 31 3.09 0.23 0.05
CA PHE A 31 2.17 -0.91 0.11
C PHE A 31 0.73 -0.50 0.45
N GLN A 32 0.53 0.34 1.47
CA GLN A 32 -0.79 0.84 1.83
C GLN A 32 -1.44 1.66 0.71
N ILE A 33 -0.66 2.50 0.02
CA ILE A 33 -1.12 3.26 -1.14
C ILE A 33 -1.61 2.33 -2.25
N LYS A 34 -0.83 1.30 -2.59
CA LYS A 34 -1.21 0.32 -3.61
C LYS A 34 -2.48 -0.44 -3.21
N ARG A 35 -2.58 -0.88 -1.95
CA ARG A 35 -3.78 -1.53 -1.41
C ARG A 35 -5.01 -0.64 -1.54
N ARG A 36 -4.94 0.59 -1.02
CA ARG A 36 -6.06 1.54 -1.08
C ARG A 36 -6.45 1.86 -2.51
N TYR A 37 -5.49 1.99 -3.42
CA TYR A 37 -5.78 2.19 -4.84
C TYR A 37 -6.61 1.02 -5.42
N LEU A 38 -6.25 -0.23 -5.12
CA LEU A 38 -7.06 -1.37 -5.59
C LEU A 38 -8.46 -1.37 -4.97
N ASP A 39 -8.60 -1.12 -3.67
CA ASP A 39 -9.90 -1.04 -3.01
C ASP A 39 -10.81 0.00 -3.71
N LEU A 40 -10.28 1.20 -4.00
CA LEU A 40 -11.00 2.25 -4.72
C LEU A 40 -11.39 1.85 -6.15
N ARG A 41 -10.52 1.07 -6.82
CA ARG A 41 -10.79 0.55 -8.17
C ARG A 41 -11.87 -0.53 -8.15
N GLU A 42 -11.92 -1.36 -7.12
CA GLU A 42 -12.98 -2.35 -6.89
C GLU A 42 -14.31 -1.70 -6.53
N GLU A 43 -14.29 -0.57 -5.82
CA GLU A 43 -15.44 0.30 -5.58
C GLU A 43 -15.97 0.98 -6.87
N GLY A 44 -15.27 0.81 -8.01
CA GLY A 44 -15.69 1.30 -9.32
C GLY A 44 -15.19 2.70 -9.68
N GLN A 45 -14.33 3.32 -8.85
CA GLN A 45 -13.79 4.64 -9.14
C GLN A 45 -12.84 4.63 -10.34
N ARG A 46 -12.76 5.74 -11.08
CA ARG A 46 -11.79 5.90 -12.18
C ARG A 46 -10.38 6.05 -11.60
N ALA A 47 -9.37 5.68 -12.39
CA ALA A 47 -7.98 5.66 -11.92
C ALA A 47 -7.48 7.05 -11.48
N ALA A 48 -7.85 8.12 -12.20
CA ALA A 48 -7.49 9.49 -11.83
C ALA A 48 -8.15 9.89 -10.49
N ASP A 49 -9.46 9.70 -10.37
CA ASP A 49 -10.22 9.99 -9.15
C ASP A 49 -9.68 9.23 -7.93
N ALA A 50 -9.31 7.96 -8.11
CA ALA A 50 -8.69 7.15 -7.06
C ALA A 50 -7.32 7.68 -6.62
N ILE A 51 -6.51 8.16 -7.58
CA ILE A 51 -5.21 8.79 -7.27
C ILE A 51 -5.41 10.11 -6.54
N ASP A 52 -6.37 10.93 -6.96
CA ASP A 52 -6.69 12.21 -6.31
C ASP A 52 -7.13 11.98 -4.86
N GLN A 53 -7.99 10.99 -4.59
CA GLN A 53 -8.39 10.63 -3.23
C GLN A 53 -7.22 10.11 -2.37
N ILE A 54 -6.24 9.42 -2.97
CA ILE A 54 -5.02 9.02 -2.26
C ILE A 54 -4.16 10.25 -1.95
N LEU A 55 -4.07 11.22 -2.87
CA LEU A 55 -3.31 12.46 -2.66
C LEU A 55 -3.91 13.30 -1.53
N GLU A 56 -5.23 13.26 -1.30
CA GLU A 56 -5.85 13.90 -0.12
C GLU A 56 -5.29 13.33 1.20
N GLN A 57 -4.99 12.03 1.25
CA GLN A 57 -4.41 11.37 2.43
C GLN A 57 -2.89 11.55 2.52
N TYR A 58 -2.23 11.73 1.38
CA TYR A 58 -0.79 11.89 1.27
C TYR A 58 -0.42 13.16 0.48
N PRO A 59 -0.76 14.36 1.00
CA PRO A 59 -0.67 15.63 0.24
C PRO A 59 0.77 16.06 -0.08
N TYR A 60 1.75 15.44 0.57
CA TYR A 60 3.17 15.65 0.30
C TYR A 60 3.69 14.83 -0.90
N LEU A 61 2.91 13.87 -1.42
CA LEU A 61 3.24 13.12 -2.62
C LEU A 61 2.77 13.86 -3.87
N GLN A 62 3.47 13.66 -4.97
CA GLN A 62 3.07 14.15 -6.28
C GLN A 62 2.27 13.07 -7.02
N PHE A 63 1.40 13.46 -7.95
CA PHE A 63 0.60 12.53 -8.75
C PHE A 63 1.46 11.43 -9.40
N ASP A 64 2.56 11.81 -10.08
CA ASP A 64 3.47 10.85 -10.70
C ASP A 64 4.16 9.93 -9.69
N THR A 65 4.34 10.38 -8.44
CA THR A 65 4.90 9.55 -7.38
C THR A 65 3.92 8.46 -6.98
N VAL A 66 2.65 8.82 -6.77
CA VAL A 66 1.58 7.85 -6.49
C VAL A 66 1.45 6.87 -7.65
N ARG A 67 1.45 7.39 -8.89
CA ARG A 67 1.40 6.56 -10.10
C ARG A 67 2.55 5.54 -10.14
N LYS A 68 3.79 5.96 -9.87
CA LYS A 68 4.94 5.04 -9.82
C LYS A 68 4.76 3.97 -8.75
N ILE A 69 4.29 4.35 -7.56
CA ILE A 69 4.03 3.42 -6.46
C ILE A 69 3.02 2.34 -6.89
N ILE A 70 1.85 2.72 -7.40
CA ILE A 70 0.77 1.76 -7.72
C ILE A 70 1.11 0.78 -8.84
N TYR A 71 2.07 1.10 -9.70
CA TYR A 71 2.52 0.22 -10.78
C TYR A 71 3.80 -0.57 -10.44
N SER A 72 4.54 -0.16 -9.41
CA SER A 72 5.80 -0.80 -9.03
C SER A 72 5.66 -1.73 -7.83
N VAL A 73 4.74 -1.43 -6.91
CA VAL A 73 4.48 -2.27 -5.73
C VAL A 73 3.57 -3.42 -6.09
N LYS A 74 3.97 -4.62 -5.67
CA LYS A 74 3.21 -5.86 -5.80
C LYS A 74 2.51 -6.22 -4.50
N LEU A 75 1.24 -6.57 -4.58
CA LEU A 75 0.47 -7.10 -3.45
C LEU A 75 0.49 -8.65 -3.46
N PRO A 76 0.22 -9.31 -2.32
CA PRO A 76 0.27 -10.77 -2.21
C PRO A 76 -0.62 -11.51 -3.21
N GLU A 77 -1.79 -10.96 -3.53
CA GLU A 77 -2.71 -11.51 -4.52
C GLU A 77 -2.14 -11.47 -5.93
N GLU A 78 -1.42 -10.40 -6.31
CA GLU A 78 -0.77 -10.26 -7.62
C GLU A 78 0.41 -11.23 -7.79
N ILE A 79 1.05 -11.66 -6.69
CA ILE A 79 2.16 -12.63 -6.72
C ILE A 79 1.64 -14.05 -6.90
N ARG A 80 0.46 -14.38 -6.34
CA ARG A 80 -0.12 -15.74 -6.43
C ARG A 80 -0.54 -16.10 -7.85
N GLU A 81 -0.97 -15.10 -8.63
CA GLU A 81 -1.37 -15.30 -10.02
C GLU A 81 -0.17 -15.62 -10.93
N GLU A 82 1.03 -15.10 -10.64
CA GLU A 82 2.25 -15.34 -11.42
C GLU A 82 2.83 -16.76 -11.25
N ILE A 83 2.51 -17.46 -10.16
CA ILE A 83 3.01 -18.83 -9.89
C ILE A 83 2.16 -19.89 -10.62
N HIS A 84 0.93 -19.53 -11.00
CA HIS A 84 -0.02 -20.43 -11.66
C HIS A 84 -0.23 -20.13 -13.15
N ALA A 85 0.47 -19.14 -13.70
CA ALA A 85 0.49 -18.78 -15.13
C ALA A 85 1.68 -19.40 -15.86
#